data_AF-A0A1L7N9E6-F1
#
_entry.id   AF-A0A1L7N9E6-F1
#
_cell.length_a   1.000
_cell.length_b   1.000
_cell.length_c   1.000
_cell.angle_alpha   90.00
_cell.angle_beta   90.00
_cell.angle_gamma   90.00
#
_symmetry.space_group_name_H-M   'P 1'
#
loop_
_entity.id
_entity.type
_entity.pdbx_description
1 polymer ?
#
loop_
_entity_poly.entity_id
_entity_poly.type
_entity_poly.pdbx_seq_one_letter_code
_entity_poly.pdbx_strand_id
1 'polypeptide(L)'
;MQYDNPVSSSDLLATLTADSANLSDSTIAAINSLLNLDNVDTVDVAGITGTTVQLPQSGTASAVHGTVAGVKGDTVVVDLAAAEAAGASVYHLQSDANLVVNLEGQAAAGAADVQLFAALAVDTSAIDLVVTTGNGDDVITVKGDQNTLIDAGDGNDTIVTGNGDNVVIAGAGNNNVTTGSGNDTVILSGSNHADIVNTGAGYDVVQLDGSAEDYDFAVGNNFTVNLTGNQTAAISNAEFLSFANGDTVALAHSDDEAAALRLYQGILGRDADLDGAKAFVEAVNAGTSLNDIANTFLNSDEFGGANNAADINELYKALLGRDAEEGGSAVWQEVLANGGSLADIAAAIAVSAEAQELDASNATFVNDLYVNVLGRDAEEAGLNNWVDALFNGASRAEVAQAIVGSSEASDKANSDFVDALYQSALGRTADEAGKAAWTEALAAGVSHADVALGIVGSAEAIDHIDNVVVLHGQV
;
A
#
# COMPACT_ATOMS: atom_id res chain seq x y z
N MET A 1 -24.31 -47.43 -12.41
CA MET A 1 -24.65 -47.35 -10.98
C MET A 1 -24.29 -45.94 -10.56
N GLN A 2 -25.24 -45.28 -9.90
CA GLN A 2 -25.27 -43.85 -9.60
C GLN A 2 -24.03 -43.41 -8.79
N TYR A 3 -23.22 -42.53 -9.36
CA TYR A 3 -22.40 -41.53 -8.66
C TYR A 3 -23.33 -40.31 -8.41
N ASP A 4 -23.30 -39.52 -7.34
CA ASP A 4 -22.34 -39.32 -6.25
C ASP A 4 -23.08 -38.99 -4.94
N ASN A 5 -22.49 -39.42 -3.83
CA ASN A 5 -22.82 -39.00 -2.46
C ASN A 5 -22.05 -37.69 -2.17
N PRO A 6 -22.37 -36.92 -1.11
CA PRO A 6 -21.55 -35.78 -0.70
C PRO A 6 -20.06 -36.16 -0.63
N VAL A 7 -19.19 -35.33 -1.19
CA VAL A 7 -17.74 -35.56 -1.23
C VAL A 7 -17.15 -35.14 0.11
N SER A 8 -16.17 -35.88 0.61
CA SER A 8 -15.44 -35.47 1.84
C SER A 8 -14.75 -34.14 1.59
N SER A 9 -14.91 -33.18 2.51
CA SER A 9 -14.23 -31.88 2.42
C SER A 9 -12.71 -32.03 2.29
N SER A 10 -12.13 -32.99 3.03
CA SER A 10 -10.71 -33.35 2.96
C SER A 10 -10.27 -33.85 1.59
N ASP A 11 -11.14 -34.59 0.89
CA ASP A 11 -10.82 -35.18 -0.41
C ASP A 11 -10.92 -34.13 -1.52
N LEU A 12 -11.89 -33.22 -1.42
CA LEU A 12 -12.00 -32.06 -2.30
C LEU A 12 -10.76 -31.17 -2.15
N LEU A 13 -10.40 -30.79 -0.92
CA LEU A 13 -9.22 -29.97 -0.67
C LEU A 13 -7.94 -30.65 -1.18
N ALA A 14 -7.76 -31.95 -0.91
CA ALA A 14 -6.61 -32.69 -1.43
C ALA A 14 -6.56 -32.72 -2.97
N THR A 15 -7.72 -32.75 -3.64
CA THR A 15 -7.81 -32.71 -5.11
C THR A 15 -7.43 -31.33 -5.64
N LEU A 16 -7.91 -30.26 -5.02
CA LEU A 16 -7.56 -28.87 -5.37
C LEU A 16 -6.07 -28.61 -5.14
N THR A 17 -5.50 -29.02 -4.00
CA THR A 17 -4.05 -28.90 -3.74
C THR A 17 -3.20 -29.71 -4.72
N ALA A 18 -3.69 -30.87 -5.16
CA ALA A 18 -3.01 -31.68 -6.17
C ALA A 18 -2.99 -31.01 -7.55
N ASP A 19 -3.89 -30.04 -7.80
CA ASP A 19 -3.98 -29.25 -9.02
C ASP A 19 -3.26 -27.89 -8.92
N SER A 20 -2.26 -27.79 -8.04
CA SER A 20 -1.40 -26.61 -7.85
C SER A 20 -0.60 -26.17 -9.09
N ALA A 21 -0.70 -26.92 -10.19
CA ALA A 21 -0.19 -26.48 -11.49
C ALA A 21 -1.13 -25.50 -12.19
N ASN A 22 -2.44 -25.60 -11.95
CA ASN A 22 -3.49 -24.79 -12.57
C ASN A 22 -4.23 -23.89 -11.57
N LEU A 23 -4.01 -24.10 -10.27
CA LEU A 23 -4.59 -23.29 -9.20
C LEU A 23 -3.51 -22.61 -8.36
N SER A 24 -3.69 -21.31 -8.14
CA SER A 24 -2.88 -20.59 -7.16
C SER A 24 -3.24 -20.97 -5.71
N ASP A 25 -2.28 -20.79 -4.79
CA ASP A 25 -2.50 -21.02 -3.36
C ASP A 25 -3.62 -20.11 -2.80
N SER A 26 -3.74 -18.88 -3.32
CA SER A 26 -4.81 -17.94 -2.95
C SER A 26 -6.18 -18.41 -3.44
N THR A 27 -6.27 -18.97 -4.66
CA THR A 27 -7.50 -19.57 -5.17
C THR A 27 -7.95 -20.76 -4.31
N ILE A 28 -7.03 -21.63 -3.91
CA ILE A 28 -7.34 -22.76 -3.01
C ILE A 28 -7.82 -22.26 -1.64
N ALA A 29 -7.15 -21.25 -1.08
CA ALA A 29 -7.55 -20.65 0.20
C ALA A 29 -8.94 -20.01 0.13
N ALA A 30 -9.28 -19.32 -0.98
CA ALA A 30 -10.60 -18.75 -1.22
C ALA A 30 -11.68 -19.83 -1.27
N ILE A 31 -11.44 -20.93 -2.01
CA ILE A 31 -12.37 -22.07 -2.07
C ILE A 31 -12.56 -22.70 -0.69
N ASN A 32 -11.48 -22.88 0.07
CA ASN A 32 -11.53 -23.42 1.42
C ASN A 32 -12.40 -22.56 2.36
N SER A 33 -12.19 -21.25 2.32
CA SER A 33 -12.97 -20.27 3.10
C SER A 33 -14.45 -20.27 2.71
N LEU A 34 -14.74 -20.11 1.41
CA LEU A 34 -16.10 -20.00 0.87
C LEU A 34 -16.95 -21.26 1.14
N LEU A 35 -16.34 -22.45 1.04
CA LEU A 35 -17.03 -23.71 1.30
C LEU A 35 -16.86 -24.21 2.74
N ASN A 36 -16.09 -23.48 3.56
CA ASN A 36 -15.78 -23.80 4.95
C ASN A 36 -15.24 -25.23 5.13
N LEU A 37 -14.34 -25.67 4.24
CA LEU A 37 -13.93 -27.09 4.12
C LEU A 37 -13.26 -27.62 5.40
N ASP A 38 -12.60 -26.76 6.17
CA ASP A 38 -11.97 -27.13 7.44
C ASP A 38 -12.96 -27.46 8.57
N ASN A 39 -14.23 -27.03 8.44
CA ASN A 39 -15.23 -27.16 9.51
C ASN A 39 -16.45 -27.99 9.13
N VAL A 40 -16.56 -28.42 7.87
CA VAL A 40 -17.63 -29.31 7.40
C VAL A 40 -17.08 -30.68 7.03
N ASP A 41 -17.84 -31.74 7.30
CA ASP A 41 -17.41 -33.11 6.98
C ASP A 41 -17.52 -33.41 5.47
N THR A 42 -18.56 -32.87 4.81
CA THR A 42 -18.87 -33.16 3.41
C THR A 42 -19.44 -31.96 2.68
N VAL A 43 -19.23 -31.91 1.37
CA VAL A 43 -19.76 -30.88 0.47
C VAL A 43 -20.49 -31.52 -0.71
N ASP A 44 -21.60 -30.92 -1.13
CA ASP A 44 -22.32 -31.32 -2.33
C ASP A 44 -21.59 -30.78 -3.57
N VAL A 45 -20.98 -31.67 -4.35
CA VAL A 45 -20.20 -31.31 -5.54
C VAL A 45 -20.88 -31.87 -6.79
N ALA A 46 -21.19 -30.99 -7.74
CA ALA A 46 -21.64 -31.37 -9.07
C ALA A 46 -20.44 -31.74 -9.95
N GLY A 47 -20.52 -32.88 -10.62
CA GLY A 47 -19.47 -33.35 -11.54
C GLY A 47 -19.69 -32.88 -12.98
N ILE A 48 -18.70 -33.08 -13.83
CA ILE A 48 -18.79 -32.82 -15.27
C ILE A 48 -18.73 -34.14 -16.04
N THR A 49 -19.65 -34.34 -16.98
CA THR A 49 -19.58 -35.44 -17.94
C THR A 49 -19.63 -34.88 -19.36
N GLY A 50 -18.52 -35.00 -20.08
CA GLY A 50 -18.36 -34.34 -21.37
C GLY A 50 -18.33 -32.83 -21.20
N THR A 51 -19.39 -32.15 -21.63
CA THR A 51 -19.55 -30.69 -21.53
C THR A 51 -20.75 -30.28 -20.66
N THR A 52 -21.36 -31.23 -19.96
CA THR A 52 -22.60 -31.01 -19.20
C THR A 52 -22.39 -31.25 -17.71
N VAL A 53 -22.91 -30.35 -16.88
CA VAL A 53 -22.90 -30.48 -15.43
C VAL A 53 -23.91 -31.54 -14.99
N GLN A 54 -23.50 -32.38 -14.05
CA GLN A 54 -24.30 -33.42 -13.43
C GLN A 54 -24.50 -33.08 -11.95
N LEU A 55 -25.72 -32.68 -11.59
CA LEU A 55 -26.06 -32.36 -10.20
C LEU A 55 -26.12 -33.62 -9.33
N PRO A 56 -25.80 -33.51 -8.02
CA PRO A 56 -26.08 -34.55 -7.04
C PRO A 56 -27.57 -34.88 -6.94
N GLN A 57 -27.91 -36.05 -6.38
CA GLN A 57 -29.31 -36.44 -6.17
C GLN A 57 -30.06 -35.54 -5.18
N SER A 58 -29.35 -34.82 -4.30
CA SER A 58 -29.94 -33.82 -3.41
C SER A 58 -30.60 -32.68 -4.18
N GLY A 59 -30.18 -32.44 -5.44
CA GLY A 59 -30.60 -31.31 -6.25
C GLY A 59 -29.93 -29.99 -5.85
N THR A 60 -29.03 -30.04 -4.86
CA THR A 60 -28.19 -28.92 -4.40
C THR A 60 -26.73 -29.20 -4.75
N ALA A 61 -25.97 -28.15 -5.00
CA ALA A 61 -24.52 -28.22 -5.21
C ALA A 61 -23.91 -26.94 -4.67
N SER A 62 -22.84 -27.07 -3.87
CA SER A 62 -22.04 -25.91 -3.42
C SER A 62 -20.88 -25.64 -4.37
N ALA A 63 -20.40 -26.67 -5.07
CA ALA A 63 -19.33 -26.55 -6.06
C ALA A 63 -19.62 -27.36 -7.33
N VAL A 64 -19.06 -26.92 -8.45
CA VAL A 64 -18.87 -27.70 -9.68
C VAL A 64 -17.40 -28.01 -9.80
N HIS A 65 -17.06 -29.28 -9.99
CA HIS A 65 -15.67 -29.71 -10.14
C HIS A 65 -15.56 -30.78 -11.22
N GLY A 66 -14.61 -30.58 -12.14
CA GLY A 66 -14.17 -31.64 -13.05
C GLY A 66 -13.53 -31.14 -14.33
N THR A 67 -13.14 -32.10 -15.17
CA THR A 67 -12.56 -31.83 -16.48
C THR A 67 -13.66 -31.72 -17.54
N VAL A 68 -13.71 -30.59 -18.25
CA VAL A 68 -14.55 -30.39 -19.42
C VAL A 68 -13.88 -31.04 -20.63
N ALA A 69 -14.59 -31.91 -21.31
CA ALA A 69 -14.07 -32.60 -22.49
C ALA A 69 -13.90 -31.64 -23.67
N GLY A 70 -12.69 -31.60 -24.21
CA GLY A 70 -12.32 -30.82 -25.40
C GLY A 70 -10.83 -30.97 -25.67
N VAL A 71 -10.37 -30.53 -26.84
CA VAL A 71 -8.94 -30.43 -27.15
C VAL A 71 -8.58 -28.98 -27.49
N LYS A 72 -7.28 -28.66 -27.44
CA LYS A 72 -6.78 -27.33 -27.77
C LYS A 72 -7.30 -26.79 -29.10
N GLY A 73 -7.91 -25.61 -29.06
CA GLY A 73 -8.51 -24.91 -30.19
C GLY A 73 -9.99 -25.23 -30.43
N ASP A 74 -10.58 -26.20 -29.72
CA ASP A 74 -12.04 -26.31 -29.67
C ASP A 74 -12.62 -25.19 -28.81
N THR A 75 -13.82 -24.71 -29.16
CA THR A 75 -14.61 -23.82 -28.29
C THR A 75 -15.74 -24.60 -27.65
N VAL A 76 -15.79 -24.65 -26.32
CA VAL A 76 -16.76 -25.42 -25.56
C VAL A 76 -17.58 -24.51 -24.66
N VAL A 77 -18.88 -24.38 -24.96
CA VAL A 77 -19.82 -23.70 -24.06
C VAL A 77 -20.21 -24.64 -22.94
N VAL A 78 -19.95 -24.25 -21.69
CA VAL A 78 -20.31 -25.03 -20.51
C VAL A 78 -21.68 -24.56 -20.00
N ASP A 79 -22.66 -25.45 -19.98
CA ASP A 79 -23.99 -25.15 -19.44
C ASP A 79 -23.98 -25.28 -17.90
N LEU A 80 -23.89 -24.14 -17.22
CA LEU A 80 -23.80 -24.04 -15.76
C LEU A 80 -25.13 -23.66 -15.08
N ALA A 81 -26.19 -23.39 -15.85
CA ALA A 81 -27.44 -22.85 -15.32
C ALA A 81 -28.09 -23.75 -14.26
N ALA A 82 -27.94 -25.07 -14.40
CA ALA A 82 -28.45 -26.03 -13.43
C ALA A 82 -27.67 -25.98 -12.10
N ALA A 83 -26.35 -25.78 -12.13
CA ALA A 83 -25.52 -25.66 -10.94
C ALA A 83 -25.75 -24.32 -10.23
N GLU A 84 -25.90 -23.25 -11.00
CA GLU A 84 -26.22 -21.93 -10.47
C GLU A 84 -27.58 -21.92 -9.76
N ALA A 85 -28.60 -22.55 -10.34
CA ALA A 85 -29.90 -22.74 -9.70
C ALA A 85 -29.83 -23.68 -8.47
N ALA A 86 -28.82 -24.55 -8.39
CA ALA A 86 -28.58 -25.46 -7.27
C ALA A 86 -27.79 -24.80 -6.13
N GLY A 87 -27.36 -23.55 -6.29
CA GLY A 87 -26.65 -22.76 -5.28
C GLY A 87 -25.13 -22.88 -5.31
N ALA A 88 -24.54 -23.30 -6.44
CA ALA A 88 -23.09 -23.45 -6.53
C ALA A 88 -22.39 -22.08 -6.52
N SER A 89 -21.40 -21.94 -5.64
CA SER A 89 -20.56 -20.75 -5.48
C SER A 89 -19.11 -20.99 -5.89
N VAL A 90 -18.73 -22.23 -6.22
CA VAL A 90 -17.41 -22.57 -6.75
C VAL A 90 -17.56 -23.31 -8.07
N TYR A 91 -16.85 -22.87 -9.10
CA TYR A 91 -16.81 -23.49 -10.42
C TYR A 91 -15.36 -23.77 -10.79
N HIS A 92 -14.93 -25.01 -10.62
CA HIS A 92 -13.61 -25.46 -11.01
C HIS A 92 -13.67 -26.32 -12.25
N LEU A 93 -13.33 -25.71 -13.40
CA LEU A 93 -13.57 -26.23 -14.74
C LEU A 93 -12.24 -26.41 -15.48
N GLN A 94 -11.65 -27.61 -15.43
CA GLN A 94 -10.37 -27.85 -16.08
C GLN A 94 -10.56 -28.26 -17.56
N SER A 95 -9.82 -27.66 -18.49
CA SER A 95 -9.80 -28.07 -19.89
C SER A 95 -8.56 -27.58 -20.64
N ASP A 96 -8.21 -28.26 -21.72
CA ASP A 96 -7.27 -27.73 -22.73
C ASP A 96 -8.01 -26.99 -23.86
N ALA A 97 -9.35 -27.06 -23.91
CA ALA A 97 -10.17 -26.36 -24.88
C ALA A 97 -10.56 -24.97 -24.38
N ASN A 98 -10.94 -24.10 -25.31
CA ASN A 98 -11.40 -22.74 -25.05
C ASN A 98 -12.81 -22.78 -24.47
N LEU A 99 -12.95 -22.60 -23.16
CA LEU A 99 -14.20 -22.62 -22.45
C LEU A 99 -14.95 -21.30 -22.65
N VAL A 100 -16.27 -21.40 -22.78
CA VAL A 100 -17.16 -20.24 -22.70
C VAL A 100 -18.03 -20.43 -21.46
N VAL A 101 -17.70 -19.67 -20.42
CA VAL A 101 -18.32 -19.69 -19.10
C VAL A 101 -19.17 -18.44 -18.95
N ASN A 102 -20.48 -18.63 -18.78
CA ASN A 102 -21.41 -17.54 -18.51
C ASN A 102 -22.16 -17.83 -17.22
N LEU A 103 -22.06 -16.92 -16.26
CA LEU A 103 -22.76 -16.96 -14.98
C LEU A 103 -23.59 -15.68 -14.83
N GLU A 104 -24.85 -15.82 -14.44
CA GLU A 104 -25.69 -14.67 -14.13
C GLU A 104 -25.33 -14.05 -12.78
N GLY A 105 -24.74 -14.85 -11.88
CA GLY A 105 -24.33 -14.46 -10.55
C GLY A 105 -25.44 -14.55 -9.50
N GLN A 106 -25.07 -14.36 -8.24
CA GLN A 106 -25.95 -14.35 -7.07
C GLN A 106 -26.07 -12.92 -6.54
N ALA A 107 -27.20 -12.56 -5.92
CA ALA A 107 -27.31 -11.28 -5.23
C ALA A 107 -26.44 -11.29 -3.96
N ALA A 108 -25.65 -10.24 -3.73
CA ALA A 108 -24.70 -10.11 -2.62
C ALA A 108 -25.30 -10.61 -1.27
N ALA A 109 -24.65 -11.59 -0.66
CA ALA A 109 -24.99 -12.08 0.68
C ALA A 109 -24.02 -11.44 1.70
N GLY A 110 -24.57 -10.86 2.78
CA GLY A 110 -23.78 -10.09 3.75
C GLY A 110 -22.63 -10.88 4.39
N ALA A 111 -21.42 -10.28 4.33
CA ALA A 111 -20.16 -10.82 4.83
C ALA A 111 -20.01 -10.81 6.37
N ALA A 112 -19.18 -11.72 6.89
CA ALA A 112 -18.60 -11.67 8.25
C ALA A 112 -17.24 -12.42 8.34
N ASP A 113 -16.16 -11.68 8.67
CA ASP A 113 -14.93 -11.93 9.50
C ASP A 113 -14.20 -13.33 9.43
N VAL A 114 -12.87 -13.56 9.27
CA VAL A 114 -11.59 -12.91 9.70
C VAL A 114 -10.34 -13.43 8.89
N GLN A 115 -9.41 -12.51 8.54
CA GLN A 115 -7.91 -12.46 8.34
C GLN A 115 -6.95 -13.67 8.08
N LEU A 116 -5.92 -13.47 7.20
CA LEU A 116 -4.48 -13.17 7.56
C LEU A 116 -3.55 -12.86 6.34
N PHE A 117 -2.62 -11.92 6.55
CA PHE A 117 -1.54 -11.39 5.69
C PHE A 117 -0.37 -12.34 5.33
N ALA A 118 0.19 -12.21 4.12
CA ALA A 118 1.54 -11.67 3.86
C ALA A 118 1.87 -11.70 2.34
N ALA A 119 2.30 -10.55 1.79
CA ALA A 119 2.62 -10.23 0.37
C ALA A 119 1.38 -10.13 -0.53
N LEU A 120 0.83 -8.91 -0.64
CA LEU A 120 -0.49 -8.58 -1.24
C LEU A 120 -1.47 -9.74 -1.10
N ALA A 121 -1.85 -9.99 0.15
CA ALA A 121 -2.96 -10.87 0.46
C ALA A 121 -4.21 -10.24 -0.17
N VAL A 122 -4.56 -10.69 -1.36
CA VAL A 122 -5.90 -10.55 -1.91
C VAL A 122 -6.87 -10.85 -0.77
N ASP A 123 -7.74 -9.91 -0.41
CA ASP A 123 -8.74 -10.15 0.64
C ASP A 123 -9.79 -11.13 0.11
N THR A 124 -9.48 -12.42 0.23
CA THR A 124 -10.40 -13.48 -0.17
C THR A 124 -11.52 -13.71 0.84
N SER A 125 -11.57 -12.94 1.94
CA SER A 125 -12.53 -13.13 3.04
C SER A 125 -13.94 -12.63 2.71
N ALA A 126 -14.06 -11.82 1.65
CA ALA A 126 -15.32 -11.29 1.15
C ALA A 126 -15.77 -11.93 -0.18
N ILE A 127 -15.10 -12.98 -0.68
CA ILE A 127 -15.42 -13.61 -1.96
C ILE A 127 -16.68 -14.47 -1.84
N ASP A 128 -17.66 -14.21 -2.70
CA ASP A 128 -18.95 -14.91 -2.77
C ASP A 128 -18.99 -15.97 -3.88
N LEU A 129 -18.10 -15.85 -4.88
CA LEU A 129 -18.05 -16.72 -6.06
C LEU A 129 -16.61 -16.96 -6.48
N VAL A 130 -16.27 -18.23 -6.74
CA VAL A 130 -14.98 -18.60 -7.35
C VAL A 130 -15.24 -19.27 -8.70
N VAL A 131 -14.53 -18.83 -9.73
CA VAL A 131 -14.50 -19.44 -11.06
C VAL A 131 -13.05 -19.73 -11.42
N THR A 132 -12.75 -20.95 -11.85
CA THR A 132 -11.42 -21.31 -12.32
C THR A 132 -11.54 -22.08 -13.63
N THR A 133 -10.68 -21.75 -14.59
CA THR A 133 -10.60 -22.43 -15.88
C THR A 133 -9.22 -23.06 -16.09
N GLY A 134 -8.88 -23.44 -17.32
CA GLY A 134 -7.76 -24.35 -17.61
C GLY A 134 -6.67 -23.70 -18.46
N ASN A 135 -6.20 -24.42 -19.47
CA ASN A 135 -5.13 -23.97 -20.38
C ASN A 135 -5.66 -23.41 -21.72
N GLY A 136 -6.97 -23.21 -21.82
CA GLY A 136 -7.66 -22.78 -23.04
C GLY A 136 -7.62 -21.27 -23.20
N ASP A 137 -7.87 -20.76 -24.41
CA ASP A 137 -8.17 -19.32 -24.54
C ASP A 137 -9.64 -19.10 -24.14
N ASP A 138 -9.89 -18.86 -22.86
CA ASP A 138 -11.20 -18.93 -22.23
C ASP A 138 -11.96 -17.59 -22.32
N VAL A 139 -13.29 -17.67 -22.36
CA VAL A 139 -14.20 -16.53 -22.29
C VAL A 139 -15.05 -16.69 -21.04
N ILE A 140 -14.77 -15.88 -20.03
CA ILE A 140 -15.42 -15.93 -18.73
C ILE A 140 -16.25 -14.66 -18.55
N THR A 141 -17.53 -14.80 -18.31
CA THR A 141 -18.44 -13.68 -18.05
C THR A 141 -19.27 -13.97 -16.81
N VAL A 142 -19.11 -13.15 -15.78
CA VAL A 142 -19.90 -13.15 -14.56
C VAL A 142 -20.66 -11.82 -14.52
N LYS A 143 -21.99 -11.87 -14.45
CA LYS A 143 -22.83 -10.65 -14.53
C LYS A 143 -23.31 -10.13 -13.18
N GLY A 144 -23.24 -10.94 -12.13
CA GLY A 144 -23.78 -10.58 -10.83
C GLY A 144 -22.92 -9.55 -10.11
N ASP A 145 -23.49 -8.96 -9.06
CA ASP A 145 -22.87 -7.87 -8.28
C ASP A 145 -22.12 -8.39 -7.04
N GLN A 146 -21.71 -9.66 -7.08
CA GLN A 146 -21.04 -10.32 -5.96
C GLN A 146 -19.52 -10.23 -6.11
N ASN A 147 -18.82 -10.33 -4.99
CA ASN A 147 -17.37 -10.35 -5.01
C ASN A 147 -16.89 -11.67 -5.63
N THR A 148 -16.27 -11.60 -6.80
CA THR A 148 -15.91 -12.78 -7.57
C THR A 148 -14.40 -12.94 -7.67
N LEU A 149 -13.89 -14.13 -7.37
CA LEU A 149 -12.53 -14.53 -7.72
C LEU A 149 -12.56 -15.35 -9.02
N ILE A 150 -11.77 -14.91 -10.01
CA ILE A 150 -11.54 -15.64 -11.26
C ILE A 150 -10.06 -16.02 -11.33
N ASP A 151 -9.77 -17.30 -11.57
CA ASP A 151 -8.45 -17.80 -11.92
C ASP A 151 -8.52 -18.43 -13.32
N ALA A 152 -8.09 -17.70 -14.34
CA ALA A 152 -8.30 -18.10 -15.72
C ALA A 152 -7.31 -19.18 -16.20
N GLY A 153 -6.21 -19.39 -15.49
CA GLY A 153 -5.18 -20.35 -15.85
C GLY A 153 -4.27 -19.85 -16.98
N ASP A 154 -3.81 -20.76 -17.84
CA ASP A 154 -2.98 -20.42 -18.99
C ASP A 154 -3.85 -20.16 -20.21
N GLY A 155 -3.57 -19.15 -21.02
CA GLY A 155 -4.42 -18.86 -22.17
C GLY A 155 -4.38 -17.41 -22.59
N ASN A 156 -4.98 -17.08 -23.73
CA ASN A 156 -5.34 -15.70 -24.02
C ASN A 156 -6.81 -15.51 -23.64
N ASP A 157 -7.03 -15.12 -22.39
CA ASP A 157 -8.37 -15.13 -21.81
C ASP A 157 -9.11 -13.81 -22.01
N THR A 158 -10.43 -13.89 -22.15
CA THR A 158 -11.32 -12.74 -22.12
C THR A 158 -12.21 -12.85 -20.89
N ILE A 159 -12.01 -11.94 -19.95
CA ILE A 159 -12.60 -12.00 -18.62
C ILE A 159 -13.44 -10.76 -18.40
N VAL A 160 -14.71 -10.96 -18.03
CA VAL A 160 -15.64 -9.89 -17.67
C VAL A 160 -16.30 -10.21 -16.34
N THR A 161 -16.11 -9.36 -15.33
CA THR A 161 -16.85 -9.44 -14.06
C THR A 161 -17.97 -8.42 -14.01
N GLY A 162 -18.90 -8.63 -13.07
CA GLY A 162 -19.95 -7.67 -12.75
C GLY A 162 -19.44 -6.66 -11.71
N ASN A 163 -20.36 -6.09 -10.94
CA ASN A 163 -19.97 -5.23 -9.81
C ASN A 163 -19.49 -6.06 -8.61
N GLY A 164 -19.09 -5.39 -7.54
CA GLY A 164 -18.48 -6.01 -6.36
C GLY A 164 -16.97 -5.85 -6.38
N ASP A 165 -16.33 -6.15 -5.26
CA ASP A 165 -14.87 -6.12 -5.13
C ASP A 165 -14.34 -7.46 -5.69
N ASN A 166 -13.96 -7.49 -6.97
CA ASN A 166 -13.55 -8.70 -7.67
C ASN A 166 -12.04 -8.89 -7.65
N VAL A 167 -11.63 -10.14 -7.82
CA VAL A 167 -10.23 -10.55 -7.96
C VAL A 167 -10.10 -11.33 -9.25
N VAL A 168 -9.25 -10.88 -10.16
CA VAL A 168 -8.98 -11.59 -11.41
C VAL A 168 -7.50 -11.96 -11.47
N ILE A 169 -7.21 -13.25 -11.38
CA ILE A 169 -5.92 -13.83 -11.74
C ILE A 169 -6.04 -14.19 -13.22
N ALA A 170 -5.48 -13.34 -14.08
CA ALA A 170 -5.57 -13.52 -15.52
C ALA A 170 -4.67 -14.67 -16.02
N GLY A 171 -3.64 -15.00 -15.24
CA GLY A 171 -2.69 -16.05 -15.57
C GLY A 171 -1.85 -15.74 -16.81
N ALA A 172 -1.23 -16.77 -17.39
CA ALA A 172 -0.22 -16.58 -18.43
C ALA A 172 -0.83 -16.44 -19.82
N GLY A 173 -0.39 -15.45 -20.58
CA GLY A 173 -0.81 -15.22 -21.97
C GLY A 173 -1.39 -13.82 -22.14
N ASN A 174 -1.90 -13.50 -23.33
CA ASN A 174 -2.38 -12.13 -23.60
C ASN A 174 -3.85 -12.01 -23.22
N ASN A 175 -4.11 -11.38 -22.09
CA ASN A 175 -5.44 -11.36 -21.50
C ASN A 175 -6.17 -10.05 -21.78
N ASN A 176 -7.50 -10.14 -21.84
CA ASN A 176 -8.39 -8.99 -21.91
C ASN A 176 -9.36 -9.02 -20.73
N VAL A 177 -9.09 -8.19 -19.73
CA VAL A 177 -9.81 -8.15 -18.47
C VAL A 177 -10.64 -6.87 -18.41
N THR A 178 -11.93 -7.01 -18.12
CA THR A 178 -12.81 -5.89 -17.80
C THR A 178 -13.57 -6.20 -16.52
N THR A 179 -13.39 -5.39 -15.49
CA THR A 179 -14.19 -5.49 -14.26
C THR A 179 -15.25 -4.40 -14.19
N GLY A 180 -16.14 -4.50 -13.21
CA GLY A 180 -17.32 -3.65 -13.07
C GLY A 180 -17.10 -2.44 -12.15
N SER A 181 -18.05 -2.21 -11.25
CA SER A 181 -17.85 -1.24 -10.16
C SER A 181 -17.50 -1.97 -8.87
N GLY A 182 -16.69 -1.37 -8.00
CA GLY A 182 -16.15 -2.01 -6.81
C GLY A 182 -14.65 -1.76 -6.75
N ASN A 183 -13.99 -2.14 -5.67
CA ASN A 183 -12.53 -2.09 -5.57
C ASN A 183 -11.97 -3.41 -6.09
N ASP A 184 -11.61 -3.43 -7.37
CA ASP A 184 -11.18 -4.64 -8.04
C ASP A 184 -9.65 -4.83 -7.94
N THR A 185 -9.20 -6.09 -7.91
CA THR A 185 -7.78 -6.45 -7.99
C THR A 185 -7.55 -7.35 -9.19
N VAL A 186 -6.69 -6.93 -10.12
CA VAL A 186 -6.28 -7.73 -11.28
C VAL A 186 -4.82 -8.11 -11.14
N ILE A 187 -4.52 -9.41 -11.17
CA ILE A 187 -3.17 -9.96 -11.11
C ILE A 187 -2.79 -10.44 -12.51
N LEU A 188 -1.76 -9.80 -13.06
CA LEU A 188 -1.14 -10.19 -14.33
C LEU A 188 0.15 -10.93 -13.99
N SER A 189 0.16 -12.24 -14.22
CA SER A 189 1.29 -13.11 -13.92
C SER A 189 1.87 -13.72 -15.20
N GLY A 190 3.17 -13.98 -15.18
CA GLY A 190 3.93 -14.49 -16.31
C GLY A 190 4.89 -13.47 -16.90
N SER A 191 5.42 -13.78 -18.08
CA SER A 191 6.29 -12.86 -18.82
C SER A 191 5.99 -12.92 -20.31
N ASN A 192 6.34 -11.86 -21.04
CA ASN A 192 6.18 -11.76 -22.50
C ASN A 192 4.74 -11.85 -23.02
N HIS A 193 3.78 -11.31 -22.27
CA HIS A 193 2.40 -11.10 -22.72
C HIS A 193 2.08 -9.62 -22.91
N ALA A 194 0.93 -9.39 -23.55
CA ALA A 194 0.36 -8.10 -23.90
C ALA A 194 -1.10 -8.05 -23.42
N ASP A 195 -1.29 -7.57 -22.19
CA ASP A 195 -2.60 -7.52 -21.56
C ASP A 195 -3.35 -6.21 -21.83
N ILE A 196 -4.67 -6.29 -21.79
CA ILE A 196 -5.56 -5.14 -21.78
C ILE A 196 -6.42 -5.27 -20.54
N VAL A 197 -6.35 -4.27 -19.65
CA VAL A 197 -7.09 -4.27 -18.39
C VAL A 197 -7.89 -2.99 -18.27
N ASN A 198 -9.16 -3.13 -17.99
CA ASN A 198 -10.04 -2.04 -17.58
C ASN A 198 -10.69 -2.41 -16.25
N THR A 199 -10.31 -1.73 -15.18
CA THR A 199 -10.80 -2.06 -13.84
C THR A 199 -12.14 -1.40 -13.50
N GLY A 200 -12.67 -0.56 -14.39
CA GLY A 200 -14.01 0.00 -14.22
C GLY A 200 -14.05 1.14 -13.23
N ALA A 201 -14.86 1.05 -12.17
CA ALA A 201 -15.09 2.15 -11.25
C ALA A 201 -14.92 1.74 -9.79
N GLY A 202 -14.03 2.41 -9.08
CA GLY A 202 -13.77 2.16 -7.67
C GLY A 202 -12.36 2.62 -7.35
N TYR A 203 -11.73 1.96 -6.38
CA TYR A 203 -10.30 2.10 -6.16
C TYR A 203 -9.63 0.77 -6.46
N ASP A 204 -9.05 0.67 -7.65
CA ASP A 204 -8.64 -0.60 -8.22
C ASP A 204 -7.12 -0.77 -8.24
N VAL A 205 -6.70 -2.04 -8.13
CA VAL A 205 -5.30 -2.44 -8.08
C VAL A 205 -4.98 -3.35 -9.25
N VAL A 206 -3.88 -3.08 -9.95
CA VAL A 206 -3.29 -4.06 -10.87
C VAL A 206 -1.92 -4.48 -10.35
N GLN A 207 -1.78 -5.77 -10.04
CA GLN A 207 -0.52 -6.38 -9.65
C GLN A 207 0.22 -6.91 -10.88
N LEU A 208 1.50 -6.57 -10.95
CA LEU A 208 2.43 -6.97 -12.00
C LEU A 208 3.55 -7.82 -11.41
N ASP A 209 4.16 -8.65 -12.25
CA ASP A 209 5.38 -9.38 -11.89
C ASP A 209 6.62 -8.46 -11.87
N GLY A 210 7.67 -8.88 -11.17
CA GLY A 210 8.94 -8.15 -11.12
C GLY A 210 8.95 -6.98 -10.15
N SER A 211 9.70 -5.92 -10.50
CA SER A 211 9.75 -4.63 -9.79
C SER A 211 9.25 -3.48 -10.66
N ALA A 212 9.00 -2.31 -10.08
CA ALA A 212 8.59 -1.13 -10.85
C ALA A 212 9.65 -0.70 -11.88
N GLU A 213 10.93 -0.88 -11.56
CA GLU A 213 12.07 -0.57 -12.44
C GLU A 213 12.12 -1.43 -13.72
N ASP A 214 11.42 -2.56 -13.75
CA ASP A 214 11.34 -3.44 -14.92
C ASP A 214 10.42 -2.89 -16.03
N TYR A 215 9.76 -1.75 -15.77
CA TYR A 215 8.72 -1.17 -16.63
C TYR A 215 8.99 0.28 -17.02
N ASP A 216 8.66 0.60 -18.27
CA ASP A 216 8.51 1.96 -18.76
C ASP A 216 7.02 2.32 -18.77
N PHE A 217 6.68 3.48 -18.19
CA PHE A 217 5.29 3.98 -18.12
C PHE A 217 5.03 5.04 -19.19
N ALA A 218 4.04 4.80 -20.04
CA ALA A 218 3.58 5.75 -21.05
C ALA A 218 2.11 6.11 -20.85
N VAL A 219 1.88 7.33 -20.35
CA VAL A 219 0.52 7.87 -20.13
C VAL A 219 -0.23 8.01 -21.45
N GLY A 220 -1.40 7.40 -21.51
CA GLY A 220 -2.37 7.50 -22.61
C GLY A 220 -3.51 8.46 -22.29
N ASN A 221 -4.55 8.40 -23.13
CA ASN A 221 -5.81 9.12 -22.88
C ASN A 221 -6.77 8.24 -22.07
N ASN A 222 -7.85 8.84 -21.54
CA ASN A 222 -8.92 8.11 -20.85
C ASN A 222 -8.40 7.28 -19.66
N PHE A 223 -7.62 7.91 -18.78
CA PHE A 223 -7.07 7.28 -17.59
C PHE A 223 -6.34 5.97 -17.88
N THR A 224 -5.61 5.94 -18.99
CA THR A 224 -4.84 4.76 -19.42
C THR A 224 -3.36 4.97 -19.20
N VAL A 225 -2.68 3.93 -18.70
CA VAL A 225 -1.22 3.79 -18.71
C VAL A 225 -0.84 2.61 -19.58
N ASN A 226 0.13 2.81 -20.48
CA ASN A 226 0.71 1.74 -21.28
C ASN A 226 2.07 1.39 -20.69
N LEU A 227 2.24 0.13 -20.33
CA LEU A 227 3.46 -0.43 -19.79
C LEU A 227 4.21 -1.17 -20.89
N THR A 228 5.52 -0.98 -20.95
CA THR A 228 6.45 -1.81 -21.72
C THR A 228 7.62 -2.24 -20.83
N GLY A 229 8.43 -3.22 -21.24
CA GLY A 229 9.54 -3.72 -20.42
C GLY A 229 9.45 -5.23 -20.25
N ASN A 230 9.32 -5.70 -19.01
CA ASN A 230 9.16 -7.13 -18.69
C ASN A 230 7.91 -7.77 -19.30
N GLN A 231 6.79 -7.06 -19.30
CA GLN A 231 5.56 -7.38 -20.04
C GLN A 231 4.98 -6.10 -20.65
N THR A 232 4.04 -6.26 -21.59
CA THR A 232 3.27 -5.14 -22.12
C THR A 232 1.87 -5.17 -21.51
N ALA A 233 1.35 -4.02 -21.08
CA ALA A 233 -0.02 -3.92 -20.61
C ALA A 233 -0.61 -2.55 -20.95
N ALA A 234 -1.88 -2.51 -21.35
CA ALA A 234 -2.66 -1.29 -21.41
C ALA A 234 -3.69 -1.34 -20.28
N ILE A 235 -3.47 -0.54 -19.24
CA ILE A 235 -4.29 -0.53 -18.02
C ILE A 235 -5.07 0.77 -17.98
N SER A 236 -6.39 0.70 -17.81
CA SER A 236 -7.26 1.86 -17.69
C SER A 236 -8.14 1.82 -16.46
N ASN A 237 -8.40 3.00 -15.88
CA ASN A 237 -9.23 3.22 -14.70
C ASN A 237 -8.72 2.58 -13.39
N ALA A 238 -7.47 2.10 -13.35
CA ALA A 238 -6.85 1.69 -12.10
C ALA A 238 -6.23 2.90 -11.40
N GLU A 239 -6.21 2.88 -10.06
CA GLU A 239 -5.62 3.92 -9.22
C GLU A 239 -4.28 3.48 -8.62
N PHE A 240 -3.99 2.18 -8.65
CA PHE A 240 -2.81 1.64 -7.99
C PHE A 240 -2.19 0.47 -8.75
N LEU A 241 -0.87 0.50 -8.88
CA LEU A 241 -0.07 -0.64 -9.33
C LEU A 241 0.73 -1.17 -8.17
N SER A 242 0.80 -2.48 -8.08
CA SER A 242 1.69 -3.19 -7.17
C SER A 242 2.57 -4.16 -7.93
N PHE A 243 3.72 -4.47 -7.34
CA PHE A 243 4.71 -5.35 -7.95
C PHE A 243 5.04 -6.51 -7.02
N ALA A 244 5.45 -7.65 -7.60
CA ALA A 244 5.75 -8.86 -6.84
C ALA A 244 6.87 -8.68 -5.79
N ASN A 245 7.76 -7.70 -5.96
CA ASN A 245 8.79 -7.36 -4.97
C ASN A 245 8.30 -6.46 -3.83
N GLY A 246 7.08 -5.94 -3.91
CA GLY A 246 6.48 -5.04 -2.92
C GLY A 246 6.54 -3.55 -3.29
N ASP A 247 7.14 -3.18 -4.43
CA ASP A 247 7.08 -1.80 -4.92
C ASP A 247 5.63 -1.41 -5.26
N THR A 248 5.35 -0.12 -5.22
CA THR A 248 4.04 0.43 -5.58
C THR A 248 4.18 1.64 -6.50
N VAL A 249 3.22 1.82 -7.39
CA VAL A 249 3.09 3.02 -8.23
C VAL A 249 1.65 3.48 -8.20
N ALA A 250 1.42 4.72 -7.77
CA ALA A 250 0.08 5.28 -7.75
C ALA A 250 -0.27 5.92 -9.11
N LEU A 251 -1.48 5.65 -9.59
CA LEU A 251 -2.04 6.16 -10.84
C LEU A 251 -3.08 7.25 -10.51
N ALA A 252 -2.61 8.49 -10.36
CA ALA A 252 -3.47 9.61 -10.01
C ALA A 252 -4.29 10.08 -11.22
N HIS A 253 -5.59 10.36 -11.02
CA HIS A 253 -6.50 10.87 -12.06
C HIS A 253 -6.62 12.39 -12.05
N SER A 254 -5.95 13.05 -11.11
CA SER A 254 -5.81 14.51 -11.07
C SER A 254 -4.45 14.94 -10.51
N ASP A 255 -4.08 16.20 -10.78
CA ASP A 255 -2.87 16.79 -10.20
C ASP A 255 -2.96 16.89 -8.67
N ASP A 256 -4.16 17.09 -8.10
CA ASP A 256 -4.37 17.18 -6.66
C ASP A 256 -4.17 15.81 -5.98
N GLU A 257 -4.70 14.74 -6.56
CA GLU A 257 -4.43 13.37 -6.08
C GLU A 257 -2.93 13.07 -6.14
N ALA A 258 -2.27 13.42 -7.25
CA ALA A 258 -0.85 13.21 -7.41
C ALA A 258 -0.03 13.99 -6.38
N ALA A 259 -0.40 15.25 -6.11
CA ALA A 259 0.25 16.06 -5.08
C ALA A 259 0.08 15.44 -3.68
N ALA A 260 -1.12 14.95 -3.35
CA ALA A 260 -1.38 14.26 -2.08
C ALA A 260 -0.54 12.98 -1.95
N LEU A 261 -0.47 12.16 -3.00
CA LEU A 261 0.26 10.90 -3.00
C LEU A 261 1.79 11.11 -2.92
N ARG A 262 2.33 12.15 -3.57
CA ARG A 262 3.76 12.48 -3.46
C ARG A 262 4.18 12.93 -2.06
N LEU A 263 3.25 13.29 -1.16
CA LEU A 263 3.58 13.61 0.23
C LEU A 263 4.09 12.39 1.01
N TYR A 264 3.78 11.16 0.59
CA TYR A 264 4.40 9.96 1.17
C TYR A 264 5.92 10.00 1.01
N GLN A 265 6.40 10.11 -0.23
CA GLN A 265 7.84 10.21 -0.48
C GLN A 265 8.40 11.52 0.06
N GLY A 266 7.68 12.64 -0.11
CA GLY A 266 8.14 13.96 0.30
C GLY A 266 8.29 14.13 1.82
N ILE A 267 7.32 13.71 2.62
CA ILE A 267 7.33 13.92 4.08
C ILE A 267 7.84 12.70 4.83
N LEU A 268 7.48 11.49 4.38
CA LEU A 268 7.80 10.24 5.10
C LEU A 268 8.99 9.48 4.49
N GLY A 269 9.40 9.81 3.25
CA GLY A 269 10.55 9.19 2.60
C GLY A 269 10.30 7.73 2.18
N ARG A 270 9.05 7.36 1.91
CA ARG A 270 8.66 6.03 1.44
C ARG A 270 7.53 6.10 0.42
N ASP A 271 7.29 4.98 -0.25
CA ASP A 271 6.14 4.80 -1.13
C ASP A 271 4.82 4.78 -0.35
N ALA A 272 3.74 5.15 -1.04
CA ALA A 272 2.39 5.02 -0.52
C ALA A 272 2.02 3.54 -0.38
N ASP A 273 1.40 3.20 0.74
CA ASP A 273 0.70 1.92 0.89
C ASP A 273 -0.73 2.03 0.32
N LEU A 274 -1.33 0.88 -0.02
CA LEU A 274 -2.63 0.82 -0.70
C LEU A 274 -3.73 1.53 0.08
N ASP A 275 -3.89 1.20 1.37
CA ASP A 275 -4.95 1.73 2.21
C ASP A 275 -4.81 3.25 2.40
N GLY A 276 -3.58 3.70 2.62
CA GLY A 276 -3.24 5.10 2.73
C GLY A 276 -3.47 5.89 1.44
N ALA A 277 -3.01 5.35 0.30
CA ALA A 277 -3.22 5.95 -1.01
C ALA A 277 -4.71 6.10 -1.32
N LYS A 278 -5.51 5.05 -1.08
CA LYS A 278 -6.97 5.08 -1.20
C LYS A 278 -7.59 6.15 -0.32
N ALA A 279 -7.26 6.19 0.96
CA ALA A 279 -7.83 7.15 1.90
C ALA A 279 -7.57 8.61 1.48
N PHE A 280 -6.36 8.91 0.99
CA PHE A 280 -6.05 10.27 0.54
C PHE A 280 -6.67 10.62 -0.80
N VAL A 281 -6.75 9.70 -1.76
CA VAL A 281 -7.49 9.89 -3.02
C VAL A 281 -8.97 10.17 -2.74
N GLU A 282 -9.60 9.37 -1.85
CA GLU A 282 -10.98 9.61 -1.40
C GLU A 282 -11.12 10.98 -0.72
N ALA A 283 -10.16 11.38 0.12
CA ALA A 283 -10.17 12.68 0.78
C ALA A 283 -10.09 13.85 -0.21
N VAL A 284 -9.22 13.76 -1.23
CA VAL A 284 -9.10 14.75 -2.30
C VAL A 284 -10.42 14.83 -3.08
N ASN A 285 -10.98 13.69 -3.48
CA ASN A 285 -12.25 13.61 -4.22
C ASN A 285 -13.45 14.12 -3.40
N ALA A 286 -13.40 14.01 -2.07
CA ALA A 286 -14.37 14.61 -1.16
C ALA A 286 -14.18 16.13 -0.96
N GLY A 287 -13.13 16.73 -1.53
CA GLY A 287 -12.84 18.16 -1.48
C GLY A 287 -12.00 18.60 -0.26
N THR A 288 -11.29 17.67 0.39
CA THR A 288 -10.31 18.00 1.44
C THR A 288 -9.17 18.79 0.81
N SER A 289 -8.72 19.86 1.48
CA SER A 289 -7.65 20.68 0.93
C SER A 289 -6.30 19.96 1.02
N LEU A 290 -5.40 20.18 0.06
CA LEU A 290 -4.04 19.65 0.11
C LEU A 290 -3.28 20.10 1.38
N ASN A 291 -3.58 21.29 1.91
CA ASN A 291 -2.99 21.77 3.15
C ASN A 291 -3.45 20.93 4.35
N ASP A 292 -4.73 20.57 4.43
CA ASP A 292 -5.25 19.67 5.48
C ASP A 292 -4.66 18.26 5.35
N ILE A 293 -4.48 17.77 4.11
CA ILE A 293 -3.82 16.48 3.84
C ILE A 293 -2.36 16.53 4.29
N ALA A 294 -1.59 17.55 3.91
CA ALA A 294 -0.21 17.71 4.36
C ALA A 294 -0.10 17.81 5.89
N ASN A 295 -1.03 18.50 6.54
CA ASN A 295 -1.11 18.52 8.01
C ASN A 295 -1.43 17.13 8.59
N THR A 296 -2.15 16.26 7.89
CA THR A 296 -2.37 14.88 8.34
C THR A 296 -1.06 14.10 8.38
N PHE A 297 -0.21 14.23 7.36
CA PHE A 297 1.15 13.66 7.37
C PHE A 297 2.01 14.23 8.49
N LEU A 298 2.07 15.56 8.63
CA LEU A 298 2.91 16.26 9.61
C LEU A 298 2.49 16.01 11.06
N ASN A 299 1.22 15.64 11.29
CA ASN A 299 0.71 15.29 12.63
C ASN A 299 0.58 13.77 12.83
N SER A 300 1.05 12.96 11.88
CA SER A 300 1.01 11.50 12.01
C SER A 300 2.02 11.00 13.04
N ASP A 301 1.72 9.87 13.66
CA ASP A 301 2.66 9.17 14.57
C ASP A 301 3.94 8.76 13.83
N GLU A 302 3.85 8.52 12.52
CA GLU A 302 4.99 8.16 11.68
C GLU A 302 5.98 9.33 11.55
N PHE A 303 5.51 10.50 11.13
CA PHE A 303 6.35 11.70 11.03
C PHE A 303 6.79 12.19 12.42
N GLY A 304 5.86 12.28 13.36
CA GLY A 304 6.14 12.72 14.73
C GLY A 304 7.12 11.79 15.44
N GLY A 305 6.93 10.48 15.35
CA GLY A 305 7.80 9.48 15.96
C GLY A 305 9.22 9.50 15.42
N ALA A 306 9.38 9.61 14.09
CA ALA A 306 10.70 9.70 13.45
C ALA A 306 11.45 10.99 13.84
N ASN A 307 10.79 12.15 13.78
CA ASN A 307 11.40 13.41 14.19
C ASN A 307 11.72 13.44 15.68
N ASN A 308 10.78 13.02 16.53
CA ASN A 308 11.00 12.94 17.96
C ASN A 308 12.21 12.05 18.30
N ALA A 309 12.35 10.89 17.64
CA ALA A 309 13.52 10.02 17.83
C ALA A 309 14.83 10.71 17.45
N ALA A 310 14.86 11.44 16.33
CA ALA A 310 16.03 12.19 15.90
C ALA A 310 16.39 13.32 16.89
N ASP A 311 15.41 14.14 17.28
CA ASP A 311 15.58 15.25 18.22
C ASP A 311 16.04 14.76 19.60
N ILE A 312 15.44 13.67 20.10
CA ILE A 312 15.85 13.03 21.36
C ILE A 312 17.30 12.53 21.24
N ASN A 313 17.69 11.96 20.11
CA ASN A 313 19.06 11.50 19.90
C ASN A 313 20.06 12.68 19.89
N GLU A 314 19.71 13.83 19.31
CA GLU A 314 20.52 15.05 19.38
C GLU A 314 20.70 15.51 20.84
N LEU A 315 19.65 15.46 21.67
CA LEU A 315 19.75 15.77 23.10
C LEU A 315 20.64 14.79 23.86
N TYR A 316 20.60 13.49 23.55
CA TYR A 316 21.49 12.49 24.15
C TYR A 316 22.95 12.75 23.78
N LYS A 317 23.24 13.07 22.51
CA LYS A 317 24.59 13.45 22.08
C LYS A 317 25.07 14.70 22.79
N ALA A 318 24.22 15.72 22.87
CA ALA A 318 24.54 16.99 23.51
C ALA A 318 24.83 16.87 25.00
N LEU A 319 24.03 16.06 25.71
CA LEU A 319 24.01 16.05 27.18
C LEU A 319 24.76 14.88 27.79
N LEU A 320 24.91 13.76 27.06
CA LEU A 320 25.49 12.51 27.54
C LEU A 320 26.66 12.01 26.65
N GLY A 321 26.88 12.61 25.48
CA GLY A 321 27.99 12.25 24.59
C GLY A 321 27.84 10.89 23.90
N ARG A 322 26.61 10.36 23.79
CA ARG A 322 26.29 9.09 23.13
C ARG A 322 24.92 9.13 22.48
N ASP A 323 24.61 8.14 21.64
CA ASP A 323 23.27 7.96 21.09
C ASP A 323 22.26 7.49 22.16
N ALA A 324 21.00 7.84 21.94
CA ALA A 324 19.87 7.31 22.68
C ALA A 324 19.69 5.82 22.36
N GLU A 325 19.48 5.02 23.41
CA GLU A 325 19.05 3.63 23.24
C GLU A 325 17.54 3.59 22.99
N GLU A 326 17.05 2.55 22.30
CA GLU A 326 15.63 2.40 21.93
C GLU A 326 14.68 2.59 23.14
N GLY A 327 14.96 1.90 24.24
CA GLY A 327 14.16 2.02 25.47
C GLY A 327 14.25 3.39 26.13
N GLY A 328 15.38 4.10 25.99
CA GLY A 328 15.53 5.46 26.50
C GLY A 328 14.76 6.48 25.65
N SER A 329 14.84 6.34 24.32
CA SER A 329 14.09 7.17 23.38
C SER A 329 12.58 7.01 23.57
N ALA A 330 12.10 5.76 23.73
CA ALA A 330 10.67 5.47 23.89
C ALA A 330 10.04 6.18 25.10
N VAL A 331 10.77 6.25 26.23
CA VAL A 331 10.29 6.97 27.43
C VAL A 331 10.09 8.46 27.15
N TRP A 332 11.01 9.08 26.41
CA TRP A 332 10.90 10.50 26.07
C TRP A 332 9.86 10.79 24.99
N GLN A 333 9.67 9.87 24.05
CA GLN A 333 8.58 9.95 23.08
C GLN A 333 7.21 9.94 23.78
N GLU A 334 7.03 9.14 24.83
CA GLU A 334 5.81 9.17 25.65
C GLU A 334 5.62 10.51 26.38
N VAL A 335 6.71 11.17 26.79
CA VAL A 335 6.64 12.54 27.37
C VAL A 335 6.14 13.55 26.34
N LEU A 336 6.65 13.50 25.11
CA LEU A 336 6.20 14.37 24.01
C LEU A 336 4.73 14.10 23.64
N ALA A 337 4.34 12.82 23.57
CA ALA A 337 2.95 12.42 23.31
C ALA A 337 1.96 12.94 24.38
N ASN A 338 2.42 13.11 25.62
CA ASN A 338 1.64 13.68 26.72
C ASN A 338 1.71 15.22 26.81
N GLY A 339 2.25 15.90 25.79
CA GLY A 339 2.34 17.36 25.70
C GLY A 339 3.54 17.98 26.42
N GLY A 340 4.55 17.17 26.79
CA GLY A 340 5.85 17.68 27.22
C GLY A 340 6.63 18.30 26.06
N SER A 341 7.67 19.10 26.37
CA SER A 341 8.52 19.74 25.36
C SER A 341 9.94 19.15 25.33
N LEU A 342 10.63 19.28 24.20
CA LEU A 342 12.06 18.95 24.09
C LEU A 342 12.91 19.74 25.10
N ALA A 343 12.51 20.96 25.44
CA ALA A 343 13.19 21.77 26.45
C ALA A 343 13.06 21.16 27.86
N ASP A 344 11.89 20.60 28.20
CA ASP A 344 11.69 19.90 29.46
C ASP A 344 12.47 18.58 29.51
N ILE A 345 12.53 17.86 28.39
CA ILE A 345 13.33 16.64 28.24
C ILE A 345 14.82 16.95 28.40
N ALA A 346 15.32 18.00 27.74
CA ALA A 346 16.70 18.44 27.87
C ALA A 346 17.05 18.82 29.31
N ALA A 347 16.14 19.53 29.99
CA ALA A 347 16.30 19.87 31.40
C ALA A 347 16.40 18.61 32.29
N ALA A 348 15.56 17.61 32.04
CA ALA A 348 15.55 16.35 32.77
C ALA A 348 16.81 15.51 32.52
N ILE A 349 17.26 15.40 31.27
CA ILE A 349 18.50 14.69 30.92
C ILE A 349 19.72 15.38 31.54
N ALA A 350 19.77 16.72 31.52
CA ALA A 350 20.89 17.52 32.05
C ALA A 350 21.14 17.35 33.56
N VAL A 351 20.14 16.84 34.31
CA VAL A 351 20.26 16.56 35.75
C VAL A 351 20.22 15.06 36.08
N SER A 352 20.20 14.20 35.06
CA SER A 352 20.24 12.74 35.23
C SER A 352 21.50 12.28 35.96
N ALA A 353 21.45 11.09 36.57
CA ALA A 353 22.61 10.50 37.23
C ALA A 353 23.78 10.34 36.25
N GLU A 354 23.49 9.98 35.00
CA GLU A 354 24.50 9.82 33.95
C GLU A 354 25.16 11.15 33.55
N ALA A 355 24.38 12.23 33.39
CA ALA A 355 24.93 13.56 33.12
C ALA A 355 25.81 14.07 34.27
N GLN A 356 25.49 13.69 35.52
CA GLN A 356 26.31 14.01 36.69
C GLN A 356 27.61 13.19 36.73
N GLU A 357 27.60 11.94 36.25
CA GLU A 357 28.78 11.08 36.15
C GLU A 357 29.74 11.49 35.01
N LEU A 358 29.22 12.10 33.94
CA LEU A 358 30.03 12.59 32.82
C LEU A 358 31.03 13.69 33.23
N ASP A 359 30.75 14.44 34.30
CA ASP A 359 31.62 15.49 34.88
C ASP A 359 32.18 16.48 33.84
N ALA A 360 31.41 16.79 32.79
CA ALA A 360 31.81 17.72 31.74
C ALA A 360 32.11 19.11 32.33
N SER A 361 33.04 19.88 31.74
CA SER A 361 33.21 21.28 32.14
C SER A 361 31.99 22.12 31.76
N ASN A 362 31.74 23.24 32.44
CA ASN A 362 30.65 24.16 32.06
C ASN A 362 30.77 24.64 30.61
N ALA A 363 31.99 24.90 30.13
CA ALA A 363 32.23 25.32 28.76
C ALA A 363 31.92 24.19 27.76
N THR A 364 32.33 22.96 28.07
CA THR A 364 32.05 21.77 27.23
C THR A 364 30.54 21.53 27.14
N PHE A 365 29.85 21.49 28.29
CA PHE A 365 28.40 21.31 28.36
C PHE A 365 27.62 22.32 27.52
N VAL A 366 27.97 23.61 27.61
CA VAL A 366 27.32 24.64 26.79
C VAL A 366 27.67 24.47 25.31
N ASN A 367 28.92 24.21 24.97
CA ASN A 367 29.31 24.04 23.57
C ASN A 367 28.63 22.84 22.91
N ASP A 368 28.51 21.71 23.61
CA ASP A 368 27.86 20.51 23.08
C ASP A 368 26.37 20.75 22.80
N LEU A 369 25.69 21.56 23.62
CA LEU A 369 24.34 22.04 23.33
C LEU A 369 24.30 22.91 22.07
N TYR A 370 25.21 23.86 21.90
CA TYR A 370 25.26 24.68 20.68
C TYR A 370 25.49 23.82 19.43
N VAL A 371 26.45 22.89 19.47
CA VAL A 371 26.81 22.07 18.31
C VAL A 371 25.67 21.13 17.92
N ASN A 372 25.10 20.40 18.88
CA ASN A 372 24.10 19.37 18.58
C ASN A 372 22.69 19.96 18.43
N VAL A 373 22.31 20.97 19.23
CA VAL A 373 20.95 21.54 19.24
C VAL A 373 20.81 22.76 18.33
N LEU A 374 21.88 23.54 18.11
CA LEU A 374 21.85 24.74 17.26
C LEU A 374 22.64 24.58 15.95
N GLY A 375 23.34 23.46 15.76
CA GLY A 375 24.08 23.16 14.53
C GLY A 375 25.34 24.00 14.32
N ARG A 376 25.84 24.68 15.36
CA ARG A 376 27.02 25.56 15.25
C ARG A 376 27.82 25.63 16.55
N ASP A 377 29.06 26.10 16.46
CA ASP A 377 29.87 26.39 17.65
C ASP A 377 29.32 27.61 18.44
N ALA A 378 29.49 27.56 19.76
CA ALA A 378 29.19 28.69 20.62
C ALA A 378 30.19 29.83 20.38
N GLU A 379 29.69 31.03 20.12
CA GLU A 379 30.53 32.22 20.07
C GLU A 379 31.13 32.52 21.44
N GLU A 380 32.37 33.03 21.50
CA GLU A 380 33.10 33.25 22.76
C GLU A 380 32.30 34.09 23.77
N ALA A 381 31.62 35.15 23.31
CA ALA A 381 30.80 35.99 24.17
C ALA A 381 29.55 35.26 24.69
N GLY A 382 28.86 34.52 23.84
CA GLY A 382 27.67 33.74 24.21
C GLY A 382 28.02 32.61 25.18
N LEU A 383 29.11 31.90 24.93
CA LEU A 383 29.65 30.86 25.79
C LEU A 383 29.99 31.40 27.18
N ASN A 384 30.74 32.51 27.25
CA ASN A 384 31.13 33.13 28.52
C ASN A 384 29.91 33.57 29.35
N ASN A 385 28.87 34.12 28.71
CA ASN A 385 27.64 34.51 29.41
C ASN A 385 26.96 33.31 30.09
N TRP A 386 26.86 32.17 29.39
CA TRP A 386 26.28 30.95 29.97
C TRP A 386 27.15 30.34 31.06
N VAL A 387 28.46 30.32 30.87
CA VAL A 387 29.42 29.83 31.87
C VAL A 387 29.37 30.68 33.14
N ASP A 388 29.29 32.00 33.01
CA ASP A 388 29.11 32.93 34.13
C ASP A 388 27.77 32.72 34.82
N ALA A 389 26.69 32.46 34.09
CA ALA A 389 25.39 32.12 34.68
C ALA A 389 25.47 30.85 35.54
N LEU A 390 26.14 29.81 35.04
CA LEU A 390 26.37 28.56 35.79
C LEU A 390 27.23 28.80 37.05
N PHE A 391 28.27 29.63 36.97
CA PHE A 391 29.05 30.01 38.16
C PHE A 391 28.26 30.82 39.18
N ASN A 392 27.29 31.62 38.72
CA ASN A 392 26.43 32.45 39.57
C ASN A 392 25.17 31.72 40.06
N GLY A 393 25.07 30.40 39.86
CA GLY A 393 24.07 29.55 40.48
C GLY A 393 22.93 29.08 39.57
N ALA A 394 22.97 29.39 38.27
CA ALA A 394 22.08 28.73 37.32
C ALA A 394 22.40 27.23 37.25
N SER A 395 21.38 26.40 37.16
CA SER A 395 21.50 24.96 36.97
C SER A 395 21.71 24.58 35.51
N ARG A 396 22.29 23.41 35.27
CA ARG A 396 22.38 22.85 33.91
C ARG A 396 21.01 22.61 33.28
N ALA A 397 20.02 22.24 34.08
CA ALA A 397 18.63 22.13 33.63
C ALA A 397 18.12 23.45 33.05
N GLU A 398 18.30 24.57 33.77
CA GLU A 398 17.87 25.89 33.30
C GLU A 398 18.59 26.32 32.02
N VAL A 399 19.88 26.02 31.89
CA VAL A 399 20.65 26.34 30.68
C VAL A 399 20.22 25.46 29.49
N ALA A 400 20.05 24.15 29.70
CA ALA A 400 19.58 23.23 28.65
C ALA A 400 18.18 23.63 28.17
N GLN A 401 17.26 23.91 29.10
CA GLN A 401 15.90 24.36 28.78
C GLN A 401 15.92 25.68 27.99
N ALA A 402 16.77 26.64 28.38
CA ALA A 402 16.84 27.93 27.72
C ALA A 402 17.42 27.85 26.30
N ILE A 403 18.41 26.99 26.06
CA ILE A 403 19.01 26.81 24.74
C ILE A 403 18.07 26.04 23.81
N VAL A 404 17.52 24.90 24.27
CA VAL A 404 16.62 24.05 23.48
C VAL A 404 15.27 24.72 23.21
N GLY A 405 14.77 25.54 24.15
CA GLY A 405 13.55 26.32 23.97
C GLY A 405 13.76 27.68 23.28
N SER A 406 14.93 27.94 22.71
CA SER A 406 15.24 29.22 22.07
C SER A 406 14.61 29.36 20.68
N SER A 407 14.46 30.60 20.21
CA SER A 407 14.06 30.86 18.82
C SER A 407 15.07 30.27 17.84
N GLU A 408 16.36 30.24 18.20
CA GLU A 408 17.41 29.70 17.35
C GLU A 408 17.30 28.18 17.17
N ALA A 409 16.93 27.45 18.22
CA ALA A 409 16.64 26.02 18.10
C ALA A 409 15.41 25.77 17.19
N SER A 410 14.41 26.65 17.26
CA SER A 410 13.25 26.59 16.36
C SER A 410 13.64 26.89 14.90
N ASP A 411 14.56 27.84 14.68
CA ASP A 411 15.09 28.17 13.36
C ASP A 411 15.92 27.00 12.78
N LYS A 412 16.71 26.30 13.62
CA LYS A 412 17.39 25.06 13.22
C LYS A 412 16.39 23.98 12.82
N ALA A 413 15.38 23.70 13.64
CA ALA A 413 14.36 22.69 13.32
C ALA A 413 13.65 22.98 12.00
N ASN A 414 13.33 24.25 11.72
CA ASN A 414 12.79 24.69 10.43
C ASN A 414 13.78 24.45 9.27
N SER A 415 15.06 24.72 9.49
CA SER A 415 16.13 24.45 8.54
C SER A 415 16.26 22.94 8.25
N ASP A 416 16.21 22.10 9.27
CA ASP A 416 16.36 20.65 9.14
C ASP A 416 15.15 20.02 8.46
N PHE A 417 13.95 20.53 8.76
CA PHE A 417 12.72 20.15 8.04
C PHE A 417 12.84 20.44 6.53
N VAL A 418 13.35 21.60 6.15
CA VAL A 418 13.57 21.95 4.73
C VAL A 418 14.62 21.01 4.12
N ASP A 419 15.72 20.73 4.81
CA ASP A 419 16.75 19.80 4.30
C ASP A 419 16.18 18.40 4.09
N ALA A 420 15.36 17.90 5.02
CA ALA A 420 14.70 16.61 4.92
C ALA A 420 13.83 16.54 3.67
N LEU A 421 12.98 17.56 3.43
CA LEU A 421 12.13 17.64 2.24
C LEU A 421 12.94 17.68 0.94
N TYR A 422 14.05 18.42 0.89
CA TYR A 422 14.92 18.43 -0.30
C TYR A 422 15.52 17.04 -0.56
N GLN A 423 15.95 16.35 0.51
CA GLN A 423 16.55 15.04 0.39
C GLN A 423 15.55 13.97 -0.07
N SER A 424 14.35 13.98 0.50
CA SER A 424 13.32 12.97 0.24
C SER A 424 12.52 13.25 -1.05
N ALA A 425 12.16 14.51 -1.32
CA ALA A 425 11.33 14.89 -2.46
C ALA A 425 12.14 15.19 -3.72
N LEU A 426 13.39 15.66 -3.61
CA LEU A 426 14.22 16.06 -4.75
C LEU A 426 15.50 15.22 -4.90
N GLY A 427 15.78 14.32 -3.95
CA GLY A 427 16.95 13.44 -4.00
C GLY A 427 18.29 14.17 -3.82
N ARG A 428 18.30 15.39 -3.29
CA ARG A 428 19.52 16.21 -3.15
C ARG A 428 19.52 17.08 -1.90
N THR A 429 20.69 17.58 -1.54
CA THR A 429 20.82 18.61 -0.49
C THR A 429 20.25 19.95 -0.97
N ALA A 430 19.62 20.69 -0.05
CA ALA A 430 19.18 22.05 -0.30
C ALA A 430 20.37 22.96 -0.63
N ASP A 431 20.20 23.78 -1.65
CA ASP A 431 21.14 24.86 -1.91
C ASP A 431 20.87 26.05 -0.97
N GLU A 432 21.91 26.85 -0.71
CA GLU A 432 21.85 27.97 0.24
C GLU A 432 20.71 28.95 -0.06
N ALA A 433 20.43 29.22 -1.34
CA ALA A 433 19.41 30.19 -1.73
C ALA A 433 18.00 29.61 -1.55
N GLY A 434 17.77 28.37 -2.00
CA GLY A 434 16.51 27.66 -1.84
C GLY A 434 16.17 27.45 -0.37
N LYS A 435 17.15 27.02 0.43
CA LYS A 435 16.98 26.86 1.88
C LYS A 435 16.63 28.17 2.57
N ALA A 436 17.38 29.25 2.28
CA ALA A 436 17.13 30.57 2.86
C ALA A 436 15.73 31.11 2.52
N ALA A 437 15.25 30.89 1.30
CA ALA A 437 13.92 31.33 0.90
C ALA A 437 12.80 30.65 1.71
N TRP A 438 12.90 29.33 1.92
CA TRP A 438 11.90 28.59 2.69
C TRP A 438 11.97 28.89 4.19
N THR A 439 13.16 29.02 4.76
CA THR A 439 13.29 29.39 6.18
C THR A 439 12.82 30.82 6.46
N GLU A 440 13.03 31.76 5.54
CA GLU A 440 12.44 33.11 5.62
C GLU A 440 10.91 33.07 5.52
N ALA A 441 10.36 32.20 4.67
CA ALA A 441 8.91 32.00 4.57
C ALA A 441 8.31 31.46 5.87
N LEU A 442 8.94 30.46 6.49
CA LEU A 442 8.54 29.93 7.81
C LEU A 442 8.61 31.01 8.89
N ALA A 443 9.69 31.81 8.90
CA ALA A 443 9.81 32.95 9.82
C ALA A 443 8.74 34.04 9.60
N ALA A 444 8.23 34.16 8.37
CA ALA A 444 7.11 35.03 8.01
C ALA A 444 5.72 34.45 8.33
N GLY A 445 5.64 33.21 8.83
CA GLY A 445 4.41 32.55 9.26
C GLY A 445 3.75 31.67 8.19
N VAL A 446 4.46 31.32 7.11
CA VAL A 446 4.03 30.24 6.20
C VAL A 446 4.07 28.91 6.98
N SER A 447 3.09 28.04 6.74
CA SER A 447 3.01 26.77 7.46
C SER A 447 4.00 25.73 6.91
N HIS A 448 4.41 24.76 7.73
CA HIS A 448 5.18 23.58 7.27
C HIS A 448 4.44 22.81 6.16
N ALA A 449 3.10 22.75 6.22
CA ALA A 449 2.28 22.16 5.19
C ALA A 449 2.42 22.88 3.84
N ASP A 450 2.40 24.22 3.83
CA ASP A 450 2.59 25.00 2.60
C ASP A 450 4.01 24.86 2.04
N VAL A 451 5.02 24.74 2.90
CA VAL A 451 6.41 24.47 2.48
C VAL A 451 6.52 23.08 1.86
N ALA A 452 5.95 22.05 2.52
CA ALA A 452 5.94 20.69 1.99
C ALA A 452 5.27 20.63 0.61
N LEU A 453 4.07 21.21 0.47
CA LEU A 453 3.37 21.28 -0.82
C LEU A 453 4.16 22.07 -1.87
N GLY A 454 4.83 23.15 -1.47
CA GLY A 454 5.64 23.95 -2.38
C GLY A 454 6.86 23.21 -2.94
N ILE A 455 7.49 22.35 -2.13
CA ILE A 455 8.65 21.54 -2.55
C ILE A 455 8.18 20.30 -3.31
N VAL A 456 7.23 19.54 -2.76
CA VAL A 456 6.73 18.27 -3.32
C VAL A 456 5.93 18.47 -4.61
N GLY A 457 5.25 19.61 -4.76
CA GLY A 457 4.56 19.99 -5.99
C GLY A 457 5.45 20.64 -7.05
N SER A 458 6.77 20.76 -6.82
CA SER A 458 7.69 21.35 -7.78
C SER A 458 7.92 20.42 -8.97
N ALA A 459 8.27 20.98 -10.14
CA ALA A 459 8.61 20.18 -11.33
C ALA A 459 9.79 19.23 -11.06
N GLU A 460 10.73 19.63 -10.21
CA GLU A 460 11.86 18.79 -9.82
C GLU A 460 11.43 17.59 -8.97
N ALA A 461 10.49 17.78 -8.05
CA ALA A 461 9.92 16.67 -7.27
C ALA A 461 9.09 15.74 -8.14
N ILE A 462 8.34 16.28 -9.12
CA ILE A 462 7.58 15.46 -10.08
C ILE A 462 8.51 14.58 -10.92
N ASP A 463 9.69 15.09 -11.30
CA ASP A 463 10.69 14.33 -12.04
C ASP A 463 11.44 13.30 -11.16
N HIS A 464 11.55 13.53 -9.85
CA HIS A 464 12.25 12.63 -8.92
C HIS A 464 11.35 11.55 -8.31
N ILE A 465 10.10 11.89 -7.98
CA ILE A 465 9.10 11.02 -7.38
C ILE A 465 8.31 10.37 -8.52
N ASP A 466 8.91 9.35 -9.13
CA ASP A 466 8.42 8.63 -10.32
C ASP A 466 7.42 7.50 -10.00
N ASN A 467 7.25 7.15 -8.73
CA ASN A 467 6.23 6.24 -8.22
C ASN A 467 4.80 6.84 -8.19
N VAL A 468 4.60 8.05 -8.75
CA VAL A 468 3.27 8.67 -8.93
C VAL A 468 3.11 9.14 -10.37
N VAL A 469 2.21 8.48 -11.10
CA VAL A 469 1.92 8.75 -12.51
C VAL A 469 0.58 9.48 -12.63
N VAL A 470 0.56 10.63 -13.30
CA VAL A 470 -0.67 11.41 -13.55
C VAL A 470 -1.31 10.95 -14.85
N LEU A 471 -2.49 10.37 -14.75
CA LEU A 471 -3.32 9.96 -15.88
C LEU A 471 -4.33 11.05 -16.23
N HIS A 472 -4.52 11.27 -17.53
CA HIS A 472 -5.41 12.31 -18.02
C HIS A 472 -6.71 11.70 -18.55
N GLY A 473 -7.83 12.37 -18.28
CA GLY A 473 -9.14 12.00 -18.81
C GLY A 473 -9.27 12.19 -20.33
N GLN A 474 -10.50 12.28 -20.83
CA GLN A 474 -10.77 12.52 -22.25
C GLN A 474 -10.20 13.88 -22.70
N VAL A 475 -9.28 13.87 -23.68
CA VAL A 475 -8.78 15.07 -24.38
C VAL A 475 -9.73 15.48 -25.51
#